data_AF-A0A918LY38-F1
#
_entry.id   AF-A0A918LY38-F1
#
_cell.length_a   1.000
_cell.length_b   1.000
_cell.length_c   1.000
_cell.angle_alpha   90.00
_cell.angle_beta   90.00
_cell.angle_gamma   90.00
#
_symmetry.space_group_name_H-M   'P 1'
#
loop_
_entity.id
_entity.type
_entity.pdbx_description
1 polymer ?
#
loop_
_entity_poly.entity_id
_entity_poly.type
_entity_poly.pdbx_seq_one_letter_code
_entity_poly.pdbx_strand_id
1 'polypeptide(L)'
;MAETQAVLPNEKAVPDWTVAAEPMAYPLKKAVSQGLMSCYTDEACEDVRYSGRSMLMENRKPQISFVILAYPDTETAKSAFAPVWKAWSGRVPDGKSLDLGDIGEQSDAVSGADASLVPGSKGVLSQARVGSVILLTHGAAAPKVEMEDSLIAEFATMFAERARQAEKGETPSAAMAGT
;
A
#
# COMPACT_ATOMS: atom_id res chain seq x y z
N MET A 1 -14.18 -8.44 3.89
CA MET A 1 -13.00 -9.37 3.87
C MET A 1 -12.68 -9.84 2.47
N ALA A 2 -13.53 -10.61 1.77
CA ALA A 2 -13.23 -11.09 0.42
C ALA A 2 -13.02 -9.95 -0.59
N GLU A 3 -13.85 -8.90 -0.52
CA GLU A 3 -13.69 -7.67 -1.31
C GLU A 3 -12.35 -6.99 -1.02
N THR A 4 -11.99 -6.81 0.26
CA THR A 4 -10.69 -6.27 0.68
C THR A 4 -9.52 -7.08 0.13
N GLN A 5 -9.62 -8.41 0.12
CA GLN A 5 -8.59 -9.28 -0.43
C GLN A 5 -8.50 -9.18 -1.95
N ALA A 6 -9.63 -9.04 -2.65
CA ALA A 6 -9.66 -8.97 -4.12
C ALA A 6 -8.96 -7.72 -4.68
N VAL A 7 -8.95 -6.62 -3.92
CA VAL A 7 -8.26 -5.37 -4.31
C VAL A 7 -6.74 -5.54 -4.33
N LEU A 8 -6.18 -6.39 -3.47
CA LEU A 8 -4.74 -6.61 -3.37
C LEU A 8 -4.19 -7.23 -4.67
N PRO A 9 -3.08 -6.69 -5.22
CA PRO A 9 -2.47 -7.23 -6.43
C PRO A 9 -1.73 -8.55 -6.14
N ASN A 10 -1.69 -9.40 -7.17
CA ASN A 10 -0.98 -10.68 -7.21
C ASN A 10 -0.17 -10.81 -8.52
N GLU A 11 0.37 -11.99 -8.80
CA GLU A 11 1.16 -12.27 -10.01
C GLU A 11 0.40 -11.98 -11.31
N LYS A 12 -0.93 -12.12 -11.33
CA LYS A 12 -1.72 -11.82 -12.53
C LYS A 12 -1.82 -10.34 -12.84
N ALA A 13 -1.78 -9.50 -11.80
CA ALA A 13 -1.77 -8.05 -11.96
C ALA A 13 -0.39 -7.53 -12.39
N VAL A 14 0.66 -8.34 -12.19
CA VAL A 14 2.06 -7.93 -12.37
C VAL A 14 2.91 -9.15 -12.83
N PRO A 15 2.79 -9.57 -14.11
CA PRO A 15 3.28 -10.88 -14.58
C PRO A 15 4.78 -11.14 -14.39
N ASP A 16 5.62 -10.11 -14.44
CA ASP A 16 7.08 -10.24 -14.31
C ASP A 16 7.58 -10.18 -12.86
N TRP A 17 6.66 -10.07 -11.90
CA TRP A 17 6.95 -9.97 -10.48
C TRP A 17 6.60 -11.26 -9.75
N THR A 18 7.48 -11.68 -8.85
CA THR A 18 7.25 -12.86 -8.00
C THR A 18 6.46 -12.47 -6.77
N VAL A 19 5.48 -13.30 -6.38
CA VAL A 19 4.76 -13.13 -5.11
C VAL A 19 5.68 -13.50 -3.94
N ALA A 20 6.02 -12.50 -3.14
CA ALA A 20 6.76 -12.69 -1.88
C ALA A 20 5.82 -12.93 -0.70
N ALA A 21 4.57 -12.45 -0.77
CA ALA A 21 3.50 -12.80 0.14
C ALA A 21 2.15 -12.75 -0.57
N GLU A 22 1.41 -13.85 -0.48
CA GLU A 22 0.08 -13.98 -1.09
C GLU A 22 -0.90 -12.91 -0.59
N PRO A 23 -1.81 -12.41 -1.44
CA PRO A 23 -2.87 -11.51 -1.02
C PRO A 23 -3.78 -12.14 0.02
N MET A 24 -3.79 -11.55 1.21
CA MET A 24 -4.62 -12.00 2.33
C MET A 24 -5.28 -10.81 3.02
N ALA A 25 -6.51 -10.98 3.48
CA ALA A 25 -7.20 -9.99 4.31
C ALA A 25 -7.82 -10.64 5.55
N TYR A 26 -7.84 -9.89 6.66
CA TYR A 26 -8.31 -10.36 7.95
C TYR A 26 -9.13 -9.26 8.65
N PRO A 27 -10.07 -9.61 9.54
CA PRO A 27 -10.59 -8.65 10.51
C PRO A 27 -9.43 -8.01 11.29
N LEU A 28 -9.46 -6.69 11.52
CA LEU A 28 -8.34 -5.95 12.12
C LEU A 28 -7.82 -6.60 13.40
N LYS A 29 -8.73 -6.92 14.34
CA LYS A 29 -8.38 -7.55 15.62
C LYS A 29 -7.53 -8.81 15.44
N LYS A 30 -7.87 -9.64 14.44
CA LYS A 30 -7.10 -10.84 14.10
C LYS A 30 -5.74 -10.46 13.53
N ALA A 31 -5.70 -9.54 12.56
CA ALA A 31 -4.46 -9.09 11.92
C ALA A 31 -3.44 -8.58 12.96
N VAL A 32 -3.87 -7.73 13.90
CA VAL A 32 -3.03 -7.19 14.98
C VAL A 32 -2.58 -8.28 15.94
N SER A 33 -3.51 -9.12 16.43
CA SER A 33 -3.17 -10.18 17.40
C SER A 33 -2.19 -11.23 16.86
N GLN A 34 -2.11 -11.39 15.54
CA GLN A 34 -1.23 -12.33 14.87
C GLN A 34 0.05 -11.68 14.33
N GLY A 35 0.26 -10.37 14.57
CA GLY A 35 1.43 -9.64 14.06
C GLY A 35 1.46 -9.50 12.54
N LEU A 36 0.31 -9.65 11.87
CA LEU A 36 0.19 -9.54 10.40
C LEU A 36 0.03 -8.08 9.94
N MET A 37 -0.30 -7.19 10.87
CA MET A 37 -0.49 -5.75 10.67
C MET A 37 0.06 -5.02 11.90
N SER A 38 0.69 -3.87 11.67
CA SER A 38 1.12 -2.94 12.71
C SER A 38 0.34 -1.64 12.58
N CYS A 39 -0.33 -1.24 13.65
CA CYS A 39 -1.04 0.04 13.70
C CYS A 39 -0.09 1.22 13.85
N TYR A 40 1.08 1.00 14.46
CA TYR A 40 2.09 2.01 14.85
C TYR A 40 1.59 3.05 15.87
N THR A 41 0.35 3.53 15.73
CA THR A 41 -0.40 4.28 16.74
C THR A 41 -1.83 3.74 16.83
N ASP A 42 -2.55 4.03 17.91
CA ASP A 42 -3.93 3.56 18.08
C ASP A 42 -4.87 4.23 17.05
N GLU A 43 -4.67 5.52 16.78
CA GLU A 43 -5.51 6.32 15.86
C GLU A 43 -5.42 5.83 14.41
N ALA A 44 -4.27 5.29 13.98
CA ALA A 44 -4.11 4.78 12.61
C ALA A 44 -4.92 3.50 12.33
N CYS A 45 -5.38 2.83 13.38
CA CYS A 45 -6.20 1.63 13.29
C CYS A 45 -7.63 1.83 13.79
N GLU A 46 -7.96 3.04 14.24
CA GLU A 46 -9.30 3.37 14.71
C GLU A 46 -10.33 3.06 13.62
N ASP A 47 -11.40 2.36 14.00
CA ASP A 47 -12.50 1.93 13.14
C ASP A 47 -12.17 1.09 11.90
N VAL A 48 -10.92 0.65 11.73
CA VAL A 48 -10.56 -0.29 10.65
C VAL A 48 -11.28 -1.63 10.87
N ARG A 49 -12.10 -2.03 9.89
CA ARG A 49 -12.84 -3.30 9.92
C ARG A 49 -11.96 -4.46 9.48
N TYR A 50 -11.26 -4.26 8.36
CA TYR A 50 -10.40 -5.26 7.75
C TYR A 50 -9.07 -4.63 7.35
N SER A 51 -8.00 -5.39 7.51
CA SER A 51 -6.69 -5.08 6.95
C SER A 51 -6.27 -6.20 6.01
N GLY A 52 -5.70 -5.84 4.88
CA GLY A 52 -5.15 -6.78 3.91
C GLY A 52 -3.74 -6.41 3.48
N ARG A 53 -2.99 -7.41 3.04
CA ARG A 53 -1.61 -7.27 2.59
C ARG A 53 -1.31 -8.21 1.43
N SER A 54 -0.51 -7.73 0.48
CA SER A 54 0.24 -8.57 -0.47
C SER A 54 1.64 -8.01 -0.64
N MET A 55 2.54 -8.81 -1.20
CA MET A 55 3.91 -8.40 -1.43
C MET A 55 4.45 -9.04 -2.70
N LEU A 56 5.07 -8.20 -3.54
CA LEU A 56 5.68 -8.58 -4.79
C LEU A 56 7.17 -8.25 -4.76
N MET A 57 7.96 -9.03 -5.49
CA MET A 57 9.39 -8.83 -5.62
C MET A 57 9.83 -9.10 -7.05
N GLU A 58 10.49 -8.13 -7.68
CA GLU A 58 11.19 -8.33 -8.93
C GLU A 58 12.46 -9.14 -8.65
N ASN A 59 12.82 -10.11 -9.50
CA ASN A 59 13.92 -11.09 -9.32
C ASN A 59 15.13 -10.64 -8.46
N ARG A 60 15.01 -10.71 -7.13
CA ARG A 60 15.99 -10.27 -6.12
C ARG A 60 16.25 -8.75 -6.05
N LYS A 61 15.19 -7.92 -6.22
CA LYS A 61 14.90 -6.52 -5.79
C LYS A 61 14.52 -5.60 -6.97
N PRO A 62 13.69 -4.55 -6.76
CA PRO A 62 13.08 -4.07 -5.51
C PRO A 62 11.86 -4.89 -5.04
N GLN A 63 11.44 -4.65 -3.79
CA GLN A 63 10.25 -5.27 -3.18
C GLN A 63 9.15 -4.23 -3.02
N ILE A 64 7.93 -4.56 -3.45
CA ILE A 64 6.74 -3.72 -3.27
C ILE A 64 5.77 -4.42 -2.33
N SER A 65 5.37 -3.73 -1.27
CA SER A 65 4.34 -4.18 -0.34
C SER A 65 3.10 -3.31 -0.45
N PHE A 66 1.94 -3.96 -0.43
CA PHE A 66 0.63 -3.32 -0.46
C PHE A 66 -0.06 -3.58 0.87
N VAL A 67 -0.67 -2.54 1.43
CA VAL A 67 -1.56 -2.65 2.58
C VAL A 67 -2.85 -1.93 2.26
N ILE A 68 -3.98 -2.56 2.56
CA ILE A 68 -5.32 -1.95 2.48
C ILE A 68 -5.92 -1.92 3.88
N LEU A 69 -6.49 -0.77 4.24
CA LEU A 69 -7.29 -0.57 5.44
C LEU A 69 -8.71 -0.24 5.00
N ALA A 70 -9.66 -1.11 5.35
CA ALA A 70 -11.06 -0.94 5.00
C ALA A 70 -11.87 -0.47 6.21
N TYR A 71 -12.58 0.63 6.02
CA TYR A 71 -13.40 1.32 7.02
C TYR A 71 -14.89 1.02 6.81
N PRO A 72 -15.75 1.31 7.80
CA PRO A 72 -17.20 1.15 7.64
C PRO A 72 -17.78 2.05 6.53
N ASP A 73 -17.19 3.22 6.28
CA ASP A 73 -17.69 4.22 5.33
C ASP A 73 -16.57 5.20 4.90
N THR A 74 -16.91 6.02 3.89
CA THR A 74 -16.01 7.01 3.27
C THR A 74 -15.59 8.11 4.24
N GLU A 75 -16.49 8.58 5.11
CA GLU A 75 -16.18 9.68 6.03
C GLU A 75 -15.21 9.23 7.13
N THR A 76 -15.34 7.99 7.59
CA THR A 76 -14.40 7.36 8.51
C THR A 76 -13.03 7.22 7.86
N ALA A 77 -12.94 6.69 6.63
CA ALA A 77 -11.69 6.57 5.90
C ALA A 77 -11.02 7.94 5.66
N LYS A 78 -11.81 8.96 5.33
CA LYS A 78 -11.34 10.34 5.14
C LYS A 78 -10.77 10.92 6.43
N SER A 79 -11.42 10.70 7.57
CA SER A 79 -10.95 11.17 8.87
C SER A 79 -9.67 10.44 9.32
N ALA A 80 -9.54 9.16 8.98
CA ALA A 80 -8.36 8.35 9.29
C ALA A 80 -7.14 8.65 8.41
N PHE A 81 -7.30 9.35 7.28
CA PHE A 81 -6.24 9.56 6.30
C PHE A 81 -4.96 10.17 6.90
N ALA A 82 -5.07 11.29 7.61
CA ALA A 82 -3.91 11.95 8.22
C ALA A 82 -3.31 11.14 9.40
N PRO A 83 -4.10 10.55 10.32
CA PRO A 83 -3.58 9.62 11.32
C PRO A 83 -2.79 8.45 10.74
N VAL A 84 -3.31 7.78 9.70
CA VAL A 84 -2.60 6.69 9.03
C VAL A 84 -1.29 7.19 8.42
N TRP A 85 -1.31 8.34 7.74
CA TRP A 85 -0.10 8.89 7.13
C TRP A 85 0.98 9.22 8.17
N LYS A 86 0.58 9.83 9.29
CA LYS A 86 1.48 10.15 10.41
C LYS A 86 2.12 8.89 11.00
N ALA A 87 1.36 7.80 11.09
CA ALA A 87 1.83 6.53 11.63
C ALA A 87 2.77 5.78 10.67
N TRP A 88 2.49 5.82 9.36
CA TRP A 88 3.19 5.03 8.36
C TRP A 88 4.37 5.75 7.69
N SER A 89 4.34 7.07 7.58
CA SER A 89 5.42 7.86 6.93
C SER A 89 6.79 7.68 7.58
N GLY A 90 6.84 7.25 8.85
CA GLY A 90 8.07 6.84 9.54
C GLY A 90 8.79 5.64 8.90
N ARG A 91 8.20 4.95 7.93
CA ARG A 91 8.88 3.93 7.11
C ARG A 91 9.92 4.53 6.15
N VAL A 92 9.77 5.82 5.84
CA VAL A 92 10.72 6.61 5.04
C VAL A 92 11.05 7.89 5.82
N PRO A 93 11.87 7.78 6.90
CA PRO A 93 12.18 8.91 7.76
C PRO A 93 12.82 10.06 6.98
N ASP A 94 12.41 11.29 7.29
CA ASP A 94 12.85 12.52 6.61
C ASP A 94 12.67 12.48 5.08
N GLY A 95 11.74 11.64 4.61
CA GLY A 95 11.42 11.49 3.19
C GLY A 95 10.99 12.80 2.56
N LYS A 96 11.44 13.04 1.33
CA LYS A 96 11.00 14.19 0.54
C LYS A 96 9.63 13.90 -0.04
N SER A 97 8.72 14.87 0.05
CA SER A 97 7.42 14.77 -0.61
C SER A 97 7.60 14.49 -2.09
N LEU A 98 6.79 13.57 -2.59
CA LEU A 98 6.76 13.13 -3.98
C LEU A 98 5.34 13.34 -4.50
N ASP A 99 5.23 13.94 -5.69
CA ASP A 99 3.97 14.04 -6.41
C ASP A 99 3.83 12.83 -7.33
N LEU A 100 2.82 11.99 -7.06
CA LEU A 100 2.50 10.81 -7.87
C LEU A 100 1.35 11.06 -8.85
N GLY A 101 0.86 12.31 -8.93
CA GLY A 101 -0.35 12.67 -9.64
C GLY A 101 -1.63 12.25 -8.91
N ASP A 102 -2.73 12.25 -9.64
CA ASP A 102 -4.07 11.98 -9.11
C ASP A 102 -4.28 10.48 -8.85
N ILE A 103 -3.94 10.04 -7.63
CA ILE A 103 -4.16 8.67 -7.16
C ILE A 103 -5.27 8.67 -6.10
N GLY A 104 -6.45 8.18 -6.48
CA GLY A 104 -7.62 8.19 -5.61
C GLY A 104 -8.19 9.60 -5.41
N GLU A 105 -8.94 9.81 -4.33
CA GLU A 105 -9.50 11.13 -3.99
C GLU A 105 -8.60 11.95 -3.07
N GLN A 106 -7.65 11.30 -2.38
CA GLN A 106 -6.60 11.91 -1.58
C GLN A 106 -5.35 11.06 -1.71
N SER A 107 -4.19 11.68 -1.85
CA SER A 107 -2.91 10.98 -1.90
C SER A 107 -1.81 11.76 -1.16
N ASP A 108 -0.88 11.01 -0.58
CA ASP A 108 0.38 11.51 -0.05
C ASP A 108 1.50 10.55 -0.48
N ALA A 109 2.70 11.06 -0.74
CA ALA A 109 3.85 10.20 -0.98
C ALA A 109 5.17 10.85 -0.53
N VAL A 110 6.12 9.99 -0.13
CA VAL A 110 7.48 10.36 0.22
C VAL A 110 8.50 9.40 -0.35
N SER A 111 9.68 9.92 -0.71
CA SER A 111 10.85 9.17 -1.20
C SER A 111 12.08 9.54 -0.38
N GLY A 112 12.88 8.54 0.01
CA GLY A 112 14.03 8.73 0.87
C GLY A 112 14.74 7.45 1.27
N ALA A 113 15.41 7.48 2.42
CA ALA A 113 16.02 6.28 3.00
C ALA A 113 14.94 5.38 3.59
N ASP A 114 15.08 4.05 3.43
CA ASP A 114 14.16 3.09 4.08
C ASP A 114 14.51 2.91 5.57
N ALA A 115 13.50 2.73 6.41
CA ALA A 115 13.64 2.58 7.86
C ALA A 115 14.36 1.31 8.33
N SER A 116 14.84 0.42 7.43
CA SER A 116 15.64 -0.78 7.78
C SER A 116 16.98 -0.49 8.45
N LEU A 117 17.39 0.78 8.59
CA LEU A 117 18.68 1.21 9.14
C LEU A 117 19.90 0.69 8.36
N VAL A 118 19.69 0.13 7.16
CA VAL A 118 20.75 -0.35 6.28
C VAL A 118 21.27 0.83 5.43
N PRO A 119 22.52 1.28 5.59
CA PRO A 119 23.02 2.45 4.87
C PRO A 119 22.90 2.28 3.35
N GLY A 120 22.28 3.26 2.68
CA GLY A 120 22.08 3.26 1.23
C GLY A 120 20.85 2.50 0.75
N SER A 121 19.98 2.00 1.65
CA SER A 121 18.65 1.52 1.26
C SER A 121 17.75 2.69 0.84
N LYS A 122 16.88 2.45 -0.15
CA LYS A 122 15.88 3.41 -0.61
C LYS A 122 14.49 2.92 -0.21
N GLY A 123 13.67 3.83 0.28
CA GLY A 123 12.27 3.63 0.60
C GLY A 123 11.43 4.66 -0.13
N VAL A 124 10.29 4.23 -0.65
CA VAL A 124 9.27 5.11 -1.21
C VAL A 124 7.93 4.62 -0.71
N LEU A 125 7.16 5.50 -0.07
CA LEU A 125 5.86 5.20 0.49
C LEU A 125 4.83 6.12 -0.16
N SER A 126 3.73 5.55 -0.60
CA SER A 126 2.53 6.29 -0.97
C SER A 126 1.33 5.83 -0.14
N GLN A 127 0.41 6.76 0.09
CA GLN A 127 -0.91 6.53 0.63
C GLN A 127 -1.94 7.10 -0.34
N ALA A 128 -3.02 6.37 -0.60
CA ALA A 128 -4.16 6.87 -1.36
C ALA A 128 -5.47 6.49 -0.67
N ARG A 129 -6.49 7.35 -0.76
CA ARG A 129 -7.86 7.03 -0.35
C ARG A 129 -8.71 6.80 -1.59
N VAL A 130 -9.48 5.71 -1.57
CA VAL A 130 -10.52 5.41 -2.57
C VAL A 130 -11.77 5.00 -1.80
N GLY A 131 -12.82 5.83 -1.85
CA GLY A 131 -14.05 5.59 -1.09
C GLY A 131 -13.78 5.36 0.40
N SER A 132 -14.20 4.19 0.89
CA SER A 132 -14.04 3.74 2.28
C SER A 132 -12.74 2.97 2.58
N VAL A 133 -11.75 3.01 1.68
CA VAL A 133 -10.45 2.34 1.91
C VAL A 133 -9.27 3.30 1.84
N ILE A 134 -8.26 3.03 2.65
CA ILE A 134 -6.92 3.62 2.53
C ILE A 134 -5.97 2.54 2.02
N LEU A 135 -5.17 2.91 1.03
CA LEU A 135 -4.23 2.08 0.30
C LEU A 135 -2.83 2.59 0.57
N LEU A 136 -1.94 1.74 1.04
CA LEU A 136 -0.53 2.03 1.25
C LEU A 136 0.28 1.19 0.28
N THR A 137 1.14 1.83 -0.51
CA THR A 137 2.11 1.17 -1.39
C THR A 137 3.49 1.55 -0.91
N HIS A 138 4.29 0.56 -0.53
CA HIS A 138 5.64 0.80 -0.04
C HIS A 138 6.65 -0.01 -0.86
N GLY A 139 7.53 0.70 -1.55
CA GLY A 139 8.71 0.15 -2.19
C GLY A 139 9.92 0.21 -1.28
N ALA A 140 10.65 -0.89 -1.21
CA ALA A 140 11.92 -0.97 -0.51
C ALA A 140 12.98 -1.58 -1.43
N ALA A 141 14.11 -0.88 -1.55
CA ALA A 141 15.29 -1.33 -2.26
C ALA A 141 16.49 -1.36 -1.33
N ALA A 142 17.19 -2.49 -1.31
CA ALA A 142 18.45 -2.60 -0.60
C ALA A 142 19.56 -1.81 -1.32
N PRO A 143 20.73 -1.59 -0.68
CA PRO A 143 21.78 -0.77 -1.26
C PRO A 143 22.20 -1.24 -2.65
N LYS A 144 22.45 -0.27 -3.53
CA LYS A 144 22.86 -0.47 -4.94
C LYS A 144 21.80 -1.16 -5.82
N VAL A 145 20.56 -1.18 -5.37
CA VAL A 145 19.44 -1.54 -6.24
C VAL A 145 18.67 -0.28 -6.58
N GLU A 146 18.55 -0.07 -7.88
CA GLU A 146 17.76 1.03 -8.42
C GLU A 146 16.27 0.75 -8.23
N MET A 147 15.55 1.78 -7.82
CA MET A 147 14.10 1.77 -7.73
C MET A 147 13.64 3.18 -8.05
N GLU A 148 13.12 3.38 -9.25
CA GLU A 148 12.60 4.67 -9.68
C GLU A 148 11.34 5.04 -8.90
N ASP A 149 11.15 6.32 -8.61
CA ASP A 149 9.96 6.81 -7.90
C ASP A 149 8.68 6.58 -8.74
N SER A 150 8.81 6.63 -10.07
CA SER A 150 7.72 6.34 -11.02
C SER A 150 7.18 4.92 -10.90
N LEU A 151 8.02 3.95 -10.49
CA LEU A 151 7.58 2.58 -10.26
C LEU A 151 6.48 2.54 -9.18
N ILE A 152 6.63 3.34 -8.11
CA ILE A 152 5.62 3.43 -7.06
C ILE A 152 4.37 4.16 -7.55
N ALA A 153 4.52 5.17 -8.40
CA ALA A 153 3.37 5.82 -9.03
C ALA A 153 2.50 4.81 -9.78
N GLU A 154 3.13 3.94 -10.59
CA GLU A 154 2.43 2.92 -11.38
C GLU A 154 1.75 1.87 -10.48
N PHE A 155 2.47 1.34 -9.48
CA PHE A 155 1.90 0.38 -8.54
C PHE A 155 0.76 0.96 -7.69
N ALA A 156 0.92 2.19 -7.19
CA ALA A 156 -0.10 2.87 -6.42
C ALA A 156 -1.34 3.21 -7.27
N THR A 157 -1.13 3.61 -8.52
CA THR A 157 -2.22 3.84 -9.49
C THR A 157 -3.00 2.57 -9.77
N MET A 158 -2.30 1.47 -10.07
CA MET A 158 -2.93 0.17 -10.28
C MET A 158 -3.71 -0.29 -9.05
N PHE A 159 -3.14 -0.15 -7.85
CA PHE A 159 -3.82 -0.52 -6.61
C PHE A 159 -5.07 0.34 -6.34
N ALA A 160 -5.01 1.65 -6.61
CA ALA A 160 -6.15 2.55 -6.52
C ALA A 160 -7.25 2.22 -7.54
N GLU A 161 -6.90 1.88 -8.78
CA GLU A 161 -7.88 1.48 -9.79
C GLU A 161 -8.58 0.16 -9.42
N ARG A 162 -7.83 -0.80 -8.85
CA ARG A 162 -8.43 -2.03 -8.30
C ARG A 162 -9.43 -1.73 -7.19
N ALA A 163 -9.13 -0.78 -6.31
CA ALA A 163 -10.05 -0.36 -5.25
C ALA A 163 -11.30 0.33 -5.81
N ARG A 164 -11.13 1.18 -6.84
CA ARG A 164 -12.22 1.87 -7.52
C ARG A 164 -13.16 0.91 -8.24
N GLN A 165 -12.62 -0.14 -8.86
CA GLN A 165 -13.41 -1.23 -9.45
C GLN A 165 -14.24 -1.92 -8.37
N ALA A 166 -13.64 -2.28 -7.23
CA ALA A 166 -14.37 -2.89 -6.11
C ALA A 166 -15.46 -1.97 -5.54
N GLU A 167 -15.20 -0.67 -5.39
CA GLU A 167 -16.18 0.31 -4.90
C GLU A 167 -17.41 0.40 -5.82
N LYS A 168 -17.22 0.25 -7.13
CA LYS A 168 -18.30 0.19 -8.12
C LYS A 168 -19.03 -1.16 -8.17
N GLY A 169 -18.64 -2.13 -7.34
CA GLY A 169 -19.16 -3.49 -7.35
C GLY A 169 -18.62 -4.36 -8.49
N GLU A 170 -17.53 -3.94 -9.14
CA GLU A 170 -16.86 -4.68 -10.20
C GLU A 170 -15.80 -5.62 -9.62
N THR A 171 -15.39 -6.62 -10.40
CA THR A 171 -14.27 -7.49 -10.01
C THR A 171 -12.94 -6.79 -10.28
N PRO A 172 -12.06 -6.59 -9.29
CA PRO A 172 -10.77 -5.94 -9.49
C PRO A 172 -9.88 -6.69 -10.49
N SER A 173 -9.52 -6.01 -11.57
CA SER A 173 -8.79 -6.56 -12.72
C SER A 173 -7.68 -5.65 -13.22
N ALA A 174 -7.58 -4.40 -12.75
CA ALA A 174 -6.50 -3.51 -13.12
C ALA A 174 -5.13 -4.15 -12.83
N ALA A 175 -4.23 -3.98 -13.78
CA ALA A 175 -2.92 -4.60 -13.85
C ALA A 175 -1.90 -3.57 -14.37
N MET A 176 -0.63 -3.80 -14.07
CA MET A 176 0.46 -3.04 -14.68
C MET A 176 0.47 -3.34 -16.18
N ALA A 177 0.65 -2.31 -17.02
CA ALA A 177 0.97 -2.56 -18.42
C ALA A 177 2.29 -3.35 -18.46
N GLY A 178 2.31 -4.49 -19.15
CA GLY A 178 3.54 -5.26 -19.31
C GLY A 178 4.64 -4.37 -19.88
N THR A 179 5.80 -4.37 -19.22
CA THR A 179 7.01 -3.68 -19.70
C THR A 179 7.62 -4.38 -20.90
#